data_AF-A0A8J8G3Y7-F1
#
_entry.id   AF-A0A8J8G3Y7-F1
#
_cell.length_a   1.000
_cell.length_b   1.000
_cell.length_c   1.000
_cell.angle_alpha   90.00
_cell.angle_beta   90.00
_cell.angle_gamma   90.00
#
_symmetry.space_group_name_H-M   'P 1'
#
loop_
_entity.id
_entity.type
_entity.pdbx_description
1 polymer ?
#
loop_
_entity_poly.entity_id
_entity_poly.type
_entity_poly.pdbx_seq_one_letter_code
_entity_poly.pdbx_strand_id
1 'polypeptide(L)'
;MINIELYLKKLQNDIDEKLYDLLVEHLRNVHKIIPKIEENKGHLNTLYEILNQAIENTIKKTNRYTQKIYPRITIKLINKYLTYDPTNQNIKDKKLQVLNEFTCGDYELNEKIPLRSQLTELRITYDTNYLVFLIEKRLIPNKEYSKALYCLIALELVEPDYEKLEQYKSEIFNNLKPNELNPTESFKPENKTIVLDTNIILAKLLVNIGDYSFFHSDINDYAGQIALLGNNNKFILTPTVVKELQSNLEVTKEQIWQTCKRDRRFNGKEICETLEKRFDNIISKYKTKHEFTKTQEYIEKIKEFYSKFPIELYQITLDKLEHNKISHKLKKLAQRESLLPELGDITLLAESLELNEELENICILSNDKDLFRFNSKIKEEFGVDVFK
;
A
#
# COMPACT_ATOMS: atom_id res chain seq x y z
N MET A 1 40.07 12.99 5.53
CA MET A 1 39.53 13.74 6.68
C MET A 1 38.60 14.82 6.13
N ILE A 2 37.31 14.82 6.48
CA ILE A 2 36.35 15.81 5.94
C ILE A 2 36.59 17.16 6.62
N ASN A 3 36.82 18.21 5.84
CA ASN A 3 36.90 19.58 6.34
C ASN A 3 35.47 20.12 6.52
N ILE A 4 35.12 20.48 7.76
CA ILE A 4 33.75 20.86 8.16
C ILE A 4 33.34 22.20 7.52
N GLU A 5 34.24 23.18 7.47
CA GLU A 5 33.95 24.48 6.86
C GLU A 5 33.67 24.35 5.36
N LEU A 6 34.47 23.55 4.65
CA LEU A 6 34.24 23.25 3.23
C LEU A 6 32.91 22.50 3.02
N TYR A 7 32.53 21.65 3.96
CA TYR A 7 31.28 20.91 3.90
C TYR A 7 30.06 21.81 4.16
N LEU A 8 30.10 22.69 5.17
CA LEU A 8 29.05 23.68 5.42
C LEU A 8 28.90 24.65 4.24
N LYS A 9 30.03 25.11 3.67
CA LYS A 9 30.04 25.93 2.45
C LYS A 9 29.40 25.20 1.26
N LYS A 10 29.63 23.89 1.14
CA LYS A 10 28.99 23.08 0.09
C LYS A 10 27.47 23.03 0.26
N LEU A 11 26.97 22.83 1.49
CA LEU A 11 25.53 22.87 1.77
C LEU A 11 24.93 24.26 1.46
N GLN A 12 25.65 25.33 1.80
CA GLN A 12 25.24 26.70 1.45
C GLN A 12 25.14 26.89 -0.07
N ASN A 13 26.14 26.42 -0.82
CA ASN A 13 26.11 26.49 -2.28
C ASN A 13 24.91 25.74 -2.87
N ASP A 14 24.56 24.56 -2.32
CA ASP A 14 23.37 23.83 -2.78
C ASP A 14 22.07 24.64 -2.59
N ILE A 15 21.98 25.45 -1.52
CA ILE A 15 20.84 26.35 -1.28
C ILE A 15 20.84 27.51 -2.28
N ASP A 16 22.00 28.15 -2.47
CA ASP A 16 22.17 29.31 -3.34
C ASP A 16 21.87 28.96 -4.80
N GLU A 17 22.30 27.77 -5.24
CA GLU A 17 22.03 27.20 -6.56
C GLU A 17 20.64 26.53 -6.67
N LYS A 18 19.86 26.51 -5.57
CA LYS A 18 18.50 25.95 -5.48
C LYS A 18 18.44 24.44 -5.75
N LEU A 19 19.53 23.71 -5.50
CA LEU A 19 19.68 22.28 -5.70
C LEU A 19 19.18 21.47 -4.48
N TYR A 20 17.92 21.67 -4.09
CA TYR A 20 17.43 21.12 -2.82
C TYR A 20 17.37 19.58 -2.76
N ASP A 21 17.20 18.90 -3.89
CA ASP A 21 17.30 17.43 -3.94
C ASP A 21 18.73 16.97 -3.63
N LEU A 22 19.72 17.68 -4.17
CA LEU A 22 21.14 17.43 -3.90
C LEU A 22 21.51 17.80 -2.45
N LEU A 23 20.93 18.88 -1.92
CA LEU A 23 21.06 19.26 -0.52
C LEU A 23 20.57 18.14 0.40
N VAL A 24 19.42 17.53 0.12
CA VAL A 24 18.88 16.41 0.90
C VAL A 24 19.84 15.20 0.86
N GLU A 25 20.42 14.88 -0.31
CA GLU A 25 21.43 13.82 -0.44
C GLU A 25 22.73 14.13 0.32
N HIS A 26 23.22 15.37 0.25
CA HIS A 26 24.38 15.77 1.02
C HIS A 26 24.10 15.71 2.53
N LEU A 27 22.91 16.13 2.95
CA LEU A 27 22.46 16.09 4.34
C LEU A 27 22.35 14.65 4.87
N ARG A 28 22.00 13.65 4.05
CA ARG A 28 22.00 12.24 4.48
C ARG A 28 23.36 11.82 5.06
N ASN A 29 24.46 12.30 4.48
CA ASN A 29 25.81 11.98 4.91
C ASN A 29 26.31 12.77 6.13
N VAL A 30 25.54 13.76 6.64
CA VAL A 30 25.91 14.56 7.82
C VAL A 30 26.17 13.67 9.03
N HIS A 31 25.48 12.53 9.18
CA HIS A 31 25.65 11.66 10.35
C HIS A 31 27.09 11.18 10.58
N LYS A 32 27.88 11.07 9.50
CA LYS A 32 29.29 10.67 9.55
C LYS A 32 30.23 11.76 10.08
N ILE A 33 29.73 12.98 10.25
CA ILE A 33 30.48 14.18 10.66
C ILE A 33 29.83 14.92 11.83
N ILE A 34 28.63 14.51 12.29
CA ILE A 34 27.92 15.07 13.46
C ILE A 34 28.82 15.20 14.69
N PRO A 35 29.57 14.15 15.13
CA PRO A 35 30.31 14.24 16.39
C PRO A 35 31.31 15.40 16.38
N LYS A 36 31.90 15.68 15.21
CA LYS A 36 32.87 16.77 15.02
C LYS A 36 32.23 18.15 14.85
N ILE A 37 30.96 18.19 14.43
CA ILE A 37 30.17 19.43 14.35
C ILE A 37 29.65 19.80 15.74
N GLU A 38 29.21 18.82 16.55
CA GLU A 38 28.74 19.01 17.93
C GLU A 38 29.87 19.45 18.88
N GLU A 39 31.11 19.03 18.61
CA GLU A 39 32.31 19.51 19.30
C GLU A 39 32.54 21.03 19.16
N ASN A 40 31.94 21.67 18.14
CA ASN A 40 32.03 23.11 17.91
C ASN A 40 30.64 23.74 17.73
N LYS A 41 30.15 24.39 18.80
CA LYS A 41 28.87 25.11 18.80
C LYS A 41 28.69 26.10 17.63
N GLY A 42 29.78 26.69 17.13
CA GLY A 42 29.75 27.58 15.96
C GLY A 42 29.34 26.85 14.68
N HIS A 43 29.93 25.69 14.40
CA HIS A 43 29.58 24.87 13.23
C HIS A 43 28.15 24.33 13.30
N LEU A 44 27.69 23.97 14.50
CA LEU A 44 26.32 23.53 14.72
C LEU A 44 25.32 24.66 14.46
N ASN A 45 25.60 25.87 14.94
CA ASN A 45 24.78 27.05 14.65
C ASN A 45 24.73 27.35 13.15
N THR A 46 25.87 27.31 12.45
CA THR A 46 25.91 27.49 10.99
C THR A 46 25.09 26.43 10.25
N LEU A 47 25.12 25.18 10.69
CA LEU A 47 24.28 24.13 10.11
C LEU A 47 22.78 24.42 10.33
N TYR A 48 22.39 24.91 11.50
CA TYR A 48 21.01 25.32 11.76
C TYR A 48 20.57 26.49 10.87
N GLU A 49 21.42 27.49 10.68
CA GLU A 49 21.14 28.62 9.79
C GLU A 49 20.92 28.15 8.35
N ILE A 50 21.81 27.28 7.84
CA ILE A 50 21.71 26.65 6.52
C ILE A 50 20.38 25.90 6.38
N LEU A 51 20.05 25.02 7.33
CA LEU A 51 18.81 24.24 7.28
C LEU A 51 17.56 25.14 7.36
N ASN A 52 17.56 26.15 8.24
CA ASN A 52 16.46 27.10 8.35
C ASN A 52 16.25 27.90 7.05
N GLN A 53 17.34 28.37 6.44
CA GLN A 53 17.28 29.08 5.17
C GLN A 53 16.71 28.18 4.06
N ALA A 54 17.12 26.91 4.01
CA ALA A 54 16.59 25.95 3.05
C ALA A 54 15.08 25.72 3.26
N ILE A 55 14.65 25.49 4.50
CA ILE A 55 13.24 25.29 4.87
C ILE A 55 12.39 26.50 4.45
N GLU A 56 12.83 27.72 4.78
CA GLU A 56 12.09 28.92 4.41
C GLU A 56 12.00 29.13 2.90
N ASN A 57 13.08 28.83 2.18
CA ASN A 57 13.12 28.95 0.74
C ASN A 57 12.19 27.93 0.05
N THR A 58 12.10 26.70 0.54
CA THR A 58 11.22 25.67 -0.03
C THR A 58 9.76 25.92 0.31
N ILE A 59 9.45 26.45 1.50
CA ILE A 59 8.09 26.92 1.86
C ILE A 59 7.63 28.02 0.90
N LYS A 60 8.42 29.09 0.74
CA LYS A 60 8.09 30.23 -0.13
C LYS A 60 7.87 29.85 -1.60
N LYS A 61 8.51 28.77 -2.08
CA LYS A 61 8.39 28.30 -3.47
C LYS A 61 7.23 27.32 -3.70
N THR A 62 6.54 26.91 -2.65
CA THR A 62 5.37 26.04 -2.76
C THR A 62 4.22 26.82 -3.39
N ASN A 63 3.78 26.39 -4.57
CA ASN A 63 2.65 26.95 -5.30
C ASN A 63 1.88 25.83 -6.02
N ARG A 64 0.78 26.15 -6.70
CA ARG A 64 -0.08 25.16 -7.38
C ARG A 64 0.66 24.21 -8.34
N TYR A 65 1.77 24.64 -8.96
CA TYR A 65 2.57 23.82 -9.87
C TYR A 65 3.65 22.99 -9.17
N THR A 66 4.09 23.42 -7.99
CA THR A 66 5.23 22.83 -7.26
C THR A 66 4.82 22.13 -5.95
N GLN A 67 3.53 22.15 -5.61
CA GLN A 67 2.92 21.57 -4.40
C GLN A 67 3.17 20.07 -4.21
N LYS A 68 3.54 19.35 -5.28
CA LYS A 68 3.88 17.91 -5.19
C LYS A 68 5.34 17.65 -4.78
N ILE A 69 6.22 18.64 -4.95
CA ILE A 69 7.67 18.48 -4.83
C ILE A 69 8.21 19.22 -3.59
N TYR A 70 7.95 20.52 -3.48
CA TYR A 70 8.56 21.32 -2.41
C TYR A 70 8.09 20.97 -1.01
N PRO A 71 6.81 20.68 -0.73
CA PRO A 71 6.40 20.22 0.60
C PRO A 71 7.15 18.97 1.06
N ARG A 72 7.42 18.02 0.16
CA ARG A 72 8.20 16.82 0.47
C ARG A 72 9.64 17.13 0.83
N ILE A 73 10.28 18.01 0.06
CA ILE A 73 11.64 18.49 0.32
C ILE A 73 11.68 19.24 1.66
N THR A 74 10.71 20.13 1.91
CA THR A 74 10.57 20.89 3.15
C THR A 74 10.46 19.96 4.37
N ILE A 75 9.61 18.93 4.32
CA ILE A 75 9.46 17.99 5.43
C ILE A 75 10.77 17.22 5.70
N LYS A 76 11.47 16.79 4.65
CA LYS A 76 12.79 16.13 4.81
C LYS A 76 13.81 17.04 5.49
N LEU A 77 13.87 18.32 5.10
CA LEU A 77 14.77 19.31 5.69
C LEU A 77 14.40 19.59 7.16
N ILE A 78 13.12 19.71 7.47
CA ILE A 78 12.60 19.89 8.83
C ILE A 78 12.94 18.69 9.71
N ASN A 79 12.71 17.46 9.25
CA ASN A 79 13.06 16.26 10.02
C ASN A 79 14.56 16.18 10.27
N LYS A 80 15.35 16.60 9.29
CA LYS A 80 16.80 16.69 9.44
C LYS A 80 17.20 17.70 10.50
N TYR A 81 16.58 18.89 10.52
CA TYR A 81 16.76 19.88 11.57
C TYR A 81 16.41 19.33 12.96
N LEU A 82 15.25 18.70 13.09
CA LEU A 82 14.75 18.18 14.38
C LEU A 82 15.53 16.95 14.87
N THR A 83 16.31 16.30 14.02
CA THR A 83 17.29 15.28 14.46
C THR A 83 18.37 15.91 15.34
N TYR A 84 18.71 17.18 15.10
CA TYR A 84 19.77 17.91 15.80
C TYR A 84 19.24 18.77 16.95
N ASP A 85 18.10 19.43 16.73
CA ASP A 85 17.44 20.24 17.74
C ASP A 85 15.98 19.77 17.94
N PRO A 86 15.77 18.66 18.66
CA PRO A 86 14.45 18.08 18.85
C PRO A 86 13.54 18.93 19.75
N THR A 87 14.07 19.95 20.44
CA THR A 87 13.28 20.82 21.33
C THR A 87 12.77 22.08 20.62
N ASN A 88 13.22 22.35 19.39
CA ASN A 88 12.84 23.55 18.64
C ASN A 88 11.34 23.60 18.27
N GLN A 89 10.56 24.36 19.03
CA GLN A 89 9.12 24.45 18.81
C GLN A 89 8.75 25.15 17.49
N ASN A 90 9.48 26.20 17.10
CA ASN A 90 9.24 26.92 15.85
C ASN A 90 9.35 25.98 14.62
N ILE A 91 10.36 25.11 14.59
CA ILE A 91 10.53 24.14 13.50
C ILE A 91 9.45 23.05 13.52
N LYS A 92 8.98 22.63 14.69
CA LYS A 92 7.82 21.75 14.81
C LYS A 92 6.55 22.41 14.30
N ASP A 93 6.34 23.69 14.60
CA ASP A 93 5.19 24.45 14.14
C ASP A 93 5.22 24.64 12.62
N LYS A 94 6.39 24.93 12.04
CA LYS A 94 6.60 24.93 10.58
C LYS A 94 6.33 23.56 9.96
N LYS A 95 6.74 22.46 10.62
CA LYS A 95 6.42 21.09 10.17
C LYS A 95 4.92 20.90 10.08
N LEU A 96 4.21 21.27 11.14
CA LEU A 96 2.76 21.14 11.24
C LEU A 96 2.06 21.99 10.18
N GLN A 97 2.51 23.23 9.96
CA GLN A 97 1.99 24.10 8.92
C GLN A 97 2.13 23.47 7.52
N VAL A 98 3.34 23.03 7.16
CA VAL A 98 3.61 22.44 5.85
C VAL A 98 2.84 21.15 5.65
N LEU A 99 2.72 20.33 6.69
CA LEU A 99 1.90 19.12 6.67
C LEU A 99 0.43 19.48 6.46
N ASN A 100 -0.11 20.44 7.21
CA ASN A 100 -1.51 20.89 7.07
C ASN A 100 -1.79 21.46 5.67
N GLU A 101 -0.90 22.29 5.12
CA GLU A 101 -1.06 22.83 3.76
C GLU A 101 -0.95 21.73 2.68
N PHE A 102 -0.16 20.69 2.97
CA PHE A 102 0.01 19.55 2.08
C PHE A 102 -1.11 18.51 2.20
N THR A 103 -1.76 18.39 3.36
CA THR A 103 -2.87 17.46 3.63
C THR A 103 -4.25 18.10 3.39
N CYS A 104 -4.41 19.40 3.60
CA CYS A 104 -5.65 20.16 3.42
C CYS A 104 -5.77 20.83 2.05
N GLY A 105 -4.96 20.43 1.06
CA GLY A 105 -5.24 20.73 -0.35
C GLY A 105 -6.53 20.04 -0.77
N ASP A 106 -7.66 20.75 -0.64
CA ASP A 106 -9.04 20.29 -0.87
C ASP A 106 -9.36 18.88 -0.37
N TYR A 107 -9.24 18.65 0.94
CA TYR A 107 -9.97 17.57 1.60
C TYR A 107 -10.46 18.03 2.97
N GLU A 108 -11.78 18.22 3.07
CA GLU A 108 -12.49 18.62 4.29
C GLU A 108 -12.52 17.51 5.36
N LEU A 109 -12.71 17.98 6.60
CA LEU A 109 -13.22 17.33 7.82
C LEU A 109 -12.20 16.97 8.93
N ASN A 110 -12.43 17.66 10.05
CA ASN A 110 -11.83 17.53 11.37
C ASN A 110 -12.01 16.11 11.96
N GLU A 111 -10.92 15.51 12.43
CA GLU A 111 -10.87 14.57 13.55
C GLU A 111 -9.39 14.28 13.88
N LYS A 112 -9.07 13.97 15.15
CA LYS A 112 -7.70 13.63 15.58
C LYS A 112 -7.07 12.62 14.62
N ILE A 113 -5.87 12.92 14.13
CA ILE A 113 -5.15 12.14 13.10
C ILE A 113 -5.09 10.64 13.49
N PRO A 114 -5.87 9.78 12.83
CA PRO A 114 -5.88 8.35 13.10
C PRO A 114 -4.52 7.73 12.71
N LEU A 115 -4.19 6.57 13.29
CA LEU A 115 -2.96 5.82 12.96
C LEU A 115 -2.78 5.64 11.45
N ARG A 116 -3.88 5.46 10.70
CA ARG A 116 -3.94 5.38 9.24
C ARG A 116 -3.36 6.60 8.52
N SER A 117 -3.49 7.79 9.11
CA SER A 117 -2.93 9.04 8.60
C SER A 117 -1.45 9.22 8.98
N GLN A 118 -1.01 8.70 10.14
CA GLN A 118 0.43 8.58 10.49
C GLN A 118 1.15 7.57 9.56
N LEU A 119 0.48 6.47 9.24
CA LEU A 119 0.92 5.51 8.22
C LEU A 119 0.86 6.12 6.80
N THR A 120 0.03 7.15 6.57
CA THR A 120 0.00 7.91 5.32
C THR A 120 1.09 8.98 5.24
N GLU A 121 1.53 9.55 6.36
CA GLU A 121 2.80 10.29 6.40
C GLU A 121 3.99 9.38 6.08
N LEU A 122 4.00 8.13 6.55
CA LEU A 122 4.97 7.11 6.11
C LEU A 122 4.90 6.84 4.59
N ARG A 123 3.73 6.98 3.96
CA ARG A 123 3.57 6.89 2.48
C ARG A 123 4.26 8.04 1.73
N ILE A 124 4.56 9.14 2.42
CA ILE A 124 5.05 10.41 1.82
C ILE A 124 6.49 10.71 2.24
N THR A 125 6.89 10.25 3.42
CA THR A 125 8.25 10.35 3.96
C THR A 125 8.65 9.00 4.51
N TYR A 126 9.21 8.13 3.66
CA TYR A 126 10.09 7.05 4.09
C TYR A 126 11.35 7.63 4.73
N ASP A 127 11.15 8.34 5.84
CA ASP A 127 12.17 8.85 6.71
C ASP A 127 12.64 7.67 7.55
N THR A 128 13.84 7.20 7.23
CA THR A 128 14.40 5.99 7.82
C THR A 128 14.65 6.19 9.31
N ASN A 129 15.00 7.39 9.76
CA ASN A 129 15.12 7.72 11.19
C ASN A 129 13.77 7.64 11.90
N TYR A 130 12.69 8.08 11.26
CA TYR A 130 11.35 7.98 11.86
C TYR A 130 10.85 6.54 11.92
N LEU A 131 11.07 5.76 10.86
CA LEU A 131 10.78 4.32 10.86
C LEU A 131 11.55 3.58 11.96
N VAL A 132 12.85 3.86 12.09
CA VAL A 132 13.70 3.32 13.15
C VAL A 132 13.18 3.72 14.54
N PHE A 133 12.85 5.00 14.73
CA PHE A 133 12.27 5.48 15.98
C PHE A 133 10.96 4.74 16.31
N LEU A 134 10.07 4.57 15.33
CA LEU A 134 8.82 3.83 15.53
C LEU A 134 9.09 2.38 15.93
N ILE A 135 9.98 1.68 15.23
CA ILE A 135 10.32 0.29 15.55
C ILE A 135 10.90 0.20 16.96
N GLU A 136 11.96 0.95 17.24
CA GLU A 136 12.78 0.82 18.45
C GLU A 136 12.11 1.41 19.70
N LYS A 137 11.50 2.60 19.59
CA LYS A 137 11.03 3.36 20.75
C LYS A 137 9.54 3.24 21.02
N ARG A 138 8.76 2.71 20.07
CA ARG A 138 7.29 2.65 20.19
C ARG A 138 6.75 1.24 20.01
N LEU A 139 6.93 0.65 18.84
CA LEU A 139 6.21 -0.55 18.42
C LEU A 139 6.73 -1.80 19.12
N ILE A 140 8.05 -2.01 19.19
CA ILE A 140 8.63 -3.14 19.92
C ILE A 140 8.31 -3.04 21.44
N PRO A 141 8.56 -1.90 22.12
CA PRO A 141 8.23 -1.77 23.55
C PRO A 141 6.75 -1.99 23.87
N ASN A 142 5.84 -1.55 22.99
CA ASN A 142 4.40 -1.74 23.14
C ASN A 142 3.91 -3.12 22.67
N LYS A 143 4.80 -3.99 22.20
CA LYS A 143 4.47 -5.32 21.64
C LYS A 143 3.55 -5.26 20.41
N GLU A 144 3.60 -4.16 19.66
CA GLU A 144 2.84 -3.95 18.42
C GLU A 144 3.58 -4.58 17.21
N TYR A 145 3.90 -5.87 17.29
CA TYR A 145 4.83 -6.54 16.39
C TYR A 145 4.42 -6.55 14.92
N SER A 146 3.13 -6.70 14.59
CA SER A 146 2.65 -6.65 13.20
C SER A 146 2.90 -5.28 12.55
N LYS A 147 2.75 -4.20 13.32
CA LYS A 147 3.07 -2.84 12.86
C LYS A 147 4.58 -2.61 12.77
N ALA A 148 5.35 -3.22 13.67
CA ALA A 148 6.80 -3.20 13.61
C ALA A 148 7.31 -3.89 12.35
N LEU A 149 6.76 -5.06 11.99
CA LEU A 149 7.06 -5.76 10.74
C LEU A 149 6.69 -4.92 9.51
N TYR A 150 5.52 -4.25 9.51
CA TYR A 150 5.17 -3.31 8.44
C TYR A 150 6.22 -2.21 8.27
N CYS A 151 6.65 -1.58 9.37
CA CYS A 151 7.69 -0.55 9.34
C CYS A 151 9.05 -1.11 8.90
N LEU A 152 9.36 -2.35 9.28
CA LEU A 152 10.58 -3.03 8.88
C LEU A 152 10.63 -3.28 7.37
N ILE A 153 9.54 -3.76 6.75
CA ILE A 153 9.45 -3.90 5.28
C ILE A 153 9.64 -2.53 4.63
N ALA A 154 8.99 -1.48 5.15
CA ALA A 154 9.14 -0.14 4.62
C ALA A 154 10.59 0.36 4.69
N LEU A 155 11.29 0.09 5.80
CA LEU A 155 12.69 0.44 5.99
C LEU A 155 13.59 -0.35 5.02
N GLU A 156 13.41 -1.66 4.92
CA GLU A 156 14.16 -2.55 4.02
C GLU A 156 14.02 -2.14 2.55
N LEU A 157 12.83 -1.69 2.13
CA LEU A 157 12.61 -1.21 0.76
C LEU A 157 13.36 0.08 0.44
N VAL A 158 13.60 0.94 1.44
CA VAL A 158 14.13 2.30 1.25
C VAL A 158 15.61 2.39 1.56
N GLU A 159 16.06 1.64 2.57
CA GLU A 159 17.44 1.58 3.04
C GLU A 159 17.80 0.12 3.36
N PRO A 160 17.97 -0.73 2.33
CA PRO A 160 18.19 -2.17 2.49
C PRO A 160 19.48 -2.52 3.24
N ASP A 161 20.45 -1.61 3.25
CA ASP A 161 21.75 -1.79 3.92
C ASP A 161 21.76 -1.21 5.35
N TYR A 162 20.59 -0.89 5.92
CA TYR A 162 20.52 -0.34 7.27
C TYR A 162 21.02 -1.36 8.32
N GLU A 163 22.07 -0.97 9.06
CA GLU A 163 22.93 -1.86 9.87
C GLU A 163 22.17 -2.73 10.89
N LYS A 164 21.02 -2.27 11.41
CA LYS A 164 20.23 -3.00 12.42
C LYS A 164 19.01 -3.74 11.86
N LEU A 165 18.83 -3.84 10.54
CA LEU A 165 17.66 -4.51 9.96
C LEU A 165 17.49 -5.94 10.48
N GLU A 166 18.54 -6.76 10.41
CA GLU A 166 18.52 -8.16 10.86
C GLU A 166 18.35 -8.28 12.38
N GLN A 167 18.88 -7.32 13.15
CA GLN A 167 18.65 -7.25 14.58
C GLN A 167 17.16 -7.03 14.88
N TYR A 168 16.54 -6.01 14.29
CA TYR A 168 15.12 -5.73 14.50
C TYR A 168 14.23 -6.87 14.00
N LYS A 169 14.57 -7.47 12.86
CA LYS A 169 13.89 -8.65 12.35
C LYS A 169 13.92 -9.77 13.38
N SER A 170 15.10 -10.16 13.85
CA SER A 170 15.27 -11.22 14.85
C SER A 170 14.50 -10.91 16.13
N GLU A 171 14.58 -9.67 16.63
CA GLU A 171 13.87 -9.26 17.85
C GLU A 171 12.36 -9.39 17.70
N ILE A 172 11.79 -8.95 16.58
CA ILE A 172 10.35 -9.04 16.32
C ILE A 172 9.93 -10.50 16.18
N PHE A 173 10.64 -11.30 15.37
CA PHE A 173 10.31 -12.71 15.14
C PHE A 173 10.41 -13.57 16.40
N ASN A 174 11.39 -13.33 17.27
CA ASN A 174 11.55 -14.05 18.53
C ASN A 174 10.36 -13.85 19.50
N ASN A 175 9.58 -12.78 19.31
CA ASN A 175 8.42 -12.47 20.13
C ASN A 175 7.08 -12.85 19.47
N LEU A 176 7.10 -13.33 18.23
CA LEU A 176 5.93 -13.81 17.51
C LEU A 176 5.80 -15.32 17.68
N LYS A 177 4.57 -15.78 17.92
CA LYS A 177 4.25 -17.21 17.91
C LYS A 177 3.81 -17.60 16.49
N PRO A 178 4.43 -18.61 15.87
CA PRO A 178 3.93 -19.14 14.61
C PRO A 178 2.57 -19.79 14.85
N ASN A 179 1.62 -19.48 13.97
CA ASN A 179 0.33 -20.14 13.93
C ASN A 179 0.27 -20.96 12.64
N GLU A 180 0.20 -22.27 12.78
CA GLU A 180 0.26 -23.16 11.62
C GLU A 180 -0.99 -22.98 10.72
N LEU A 181 -0.73 -22.78 9.44
CA LEU A 181 -1.72 -22.92 8.38
C LEU A 181 -1.70 -24.37 7.91
N ASN A 182 -2.81 -25.07 8.13
CA ASN A 182 -2.96 -26.43 7.60
C ASN A 182 -3.31 -26.34 6.12
N PRO A 183 -2.54 -26.95 5.20
CA PRO A 183 -2.93 -27.04 3.82
C PRO A 183 -4.24 -27.81 3.72
N THR A 184 -5.21 -27.28 2.97
CA THR A 184 -6.47 -27.99 2.72
C THR A 184 -6.34 -28.90 1.53
N GLU A 185 -7.07 -30.01 1.58
CA GLU A 185 -7.27 -30.92 0.46
C GLU A 185 -7.95 -30.23 -0.72
N SER A 186 -7.77 -30.75 -1.93
CA SER A 186 -8.42 -30.22 -3.12
C SER A 186 -9.94 -30.29 -2.97
N PHE A 187 -10.59 -29.13 -2.94
CA PHE A 187 -12.04 -28.99 -2.85
C PHE A 187 -12.63 -28.78 -4.26
N LYS A 188 -13.66 -29.55 -4.61
CA LYS A 188 -14.48 -29.31 -5.81
C LYS A 188 -15.91 -28.98 -5.36
N PRO A 189 -16.37 -27.73 -5.56
CA PRO A 189 -17.71 -27.35 -5.15
C PRO A 189 -18.77 -27.97 -6.07
N GLU A 190 -19.79 -28.58 -5.47
CA GLU A 190 -21.00 -29.03 -6.14
C GLU A 190 -22.22 -28.46 -5.41
N ASN A 191 -23.18 -27.92 -6.16
CA ASN A 191 -24.40 -27.30 -5.64
C ASN A 191 -24.13 -26.15 -4.65
N LYS A 192 -23.07 -25.37 -4.91
CA LYS A 192 -22.67 -24.21 -4.10
C LYS A 192 -23.04 -22.89 -4.75
N THR A 193 -23.15 -21.85 -3.92
CA THR A 193 -23.14 -20.46 -4.39
C THR A 193 -21.71 -19.94 -4.29
N ILE A 194 -21.11 -19.63 -5.43
CA ILE A 194 -19.71 -19.24 -5.56
C ILE A 194 -19.64 -17.73 -5.76
N VAL A 195 -19.06 -17.04 -4.78
CA VAL A 195 -18.65 -15.65 -4.86
C VAL A 195 -17.36 -15.58 -5.68
N LEU A 196 -17.35 -14.74 -6.70
CA LEU A 196 -16.20 -14.58 -7.61
C LEU A 196 -15.38 -13.36 -7.24
N ASP A 197 -14.06 -13.54 -7.08
CA ASP A 197 -13.08 -12.47 -6.94
C ASP A 197 -13.01 -11.60 -8.21
N THR A 198 -12.70 -10.31 -8.03
CA THR A 198 -12.41 -9.32 -9.07
C THR A 198 -11.45 -9.85 -10.13
N ASN A 199 -10.34 -10.50 -9.74
CA ASN A 199 -9.33 -10.94 -10.71
C ASN A 199 -9.85 -12.04 -11.66
N ILE A 200 -10.70 -12.92 -11.14
CA ILE A 200 -11.32 -14.02 -11.90
C ILE A 200 -12.25 -13.46 -12.98
N ILE A 201 -13.06 -12.46 -12.63
CA ILE A 201 -13.96 -11.81 -13.58
C ILE A 201 -13.23 -10.89 -14.54
N LEU A 202 -12.20 -10.18 -14.08
CA LEU A 202 -11.40 -9.32 -14.94
C LEU A 202 -10.77 -10.12 -16.08
N ALA A 203 -10.24 -11.31 -15.78
CA ALA A 203 -9.74 -12.25 -16.80
C ALA A 203 -10.83 -12.59 -17.84
N LYS A 204 -12.05 -12.92 -17.38
CA LYS A 204 -13.19 -13.20 -18.27
C LYS A 204 -13.60 -11.98 -19.12
N LEU A 205 -13.53 -10.78 -18.57
CA LEU A 205 -13.90 -9.56 -19.25
C LEU A 205 -12.91 -9.23 -20.38
N LEU A 206 -11.61 -9.39 -20.10
CA LEU A 206 -10.51 -8.99 -20.98
C LEU A 206 -10.11 -10.05 -22.02
N VAL A 207 -10.65 -11.27 -21.94
CA VAL A 207 -10.33 -12.34 -22.89
C VAL A 207 -10.88 -12.04 -24.29
N ASN A 208 -10.04 -12.15 -25.32
CA ASN A 208 -10.43 -12.08 -26.75
C ASN A 208 -11.35 -10.89 -27.10
N ILE A 209 -10.82 -9.65 -27.08
CA ILE A 209 -11.56 -8.46 -27.53
C ILE A 209 -11.22 -8.21 -29.00
N GLY A 210 -11.76 -9.08 -29.88
CA GLY A 210 -11.39 -9.09 -31.30
C GLY A 210 -9.91 -9.43 -31.48
N ASP A 211 -9.24 -8.70 -32.37
CA ASP A 211 -7.80 -8.86 -32.63
C ASP A 211 -6.90 -8.21 -31.56
N TYR A 212 -7.48 -7.49 -30.60
CA TYR A 212 -6.76 -6.85 -29.50
C TYR A 212 -6.66 -7.80 -28.30
N SER A 213 -5.48 -8.39 -28.12
CA SER A 213 -5.15 -9.25 -26.98
C SER A 213 -4.37 -8.47 -25.92
N PHE A 214 -4.86 -8.49 -24.68
CA PHE A 214 -4.20 -7.86 -23.54
C PHE A 214 -3.09 -8.72 -22.92
N PHE A 215 -3.10 -10.05 -23.06
CA PHE A 215 -2.18 -10.94 -22.32
C PHE A 215 -1.89 -12.30 -23.00
N HIS A 216 -0.73 -12.86 -22.65
CA HIS A 216 -0.26 -14.22 -22.97
C HIS A 216 -0.83 -15.26 -21.97
N SER A 217 -1.19 -16.44 -22.49
CA SER A 217 -1.51 -17.74 -21.86
C SER A 217 -2.49 -17.82 -20.68
N ASP A 218 -2.29 -17.13 -19.56
CA ASP A 218 -2.89 -17.53 -18.28
C ASP A 218 -4.35 -17.11 -18.11
N ILE A 219 -4.82 -16.15 -18.91
CA ILE A 219 -6.22 -15.66 -18.89
C ILE A 219 -7.22 -16.71 -19.42
N ASN A 220 -6.77 -17.58 -20.33
CA ASN A 220 -7.64 -18.60 -20.93
C ASN A 220 -8.06 -19.69 -19.94
N ASP A 221 -7.22 -19.98 -18.94
CA ASP A 221 -7.52 -21.00 -17.93
C ASP A 221 -8.70 -20.58 -17.03
N TYR A 222 -8.82 -19.31 -16.69
CA TYR A 222 -9.91 -18.79 -15.83
C TYR A 222 -11.29 -18.84 -16.50
N ALA A 223 -11.35 -18.47 -17.78
CA ALA A 223 -12.60 -18.55 -18.54
C ALA A 223 -13.08 -20.00 -18.65
N GLY A 224 -12.15 -20.95 -18.80
CA GLY A 224 -12.40 -22.39 -18.77
C GLY A 224 -12.91 -22.88 -17.42
N GLN A 225 -12.30 -22.43 -16.31
CA GLN A 225 -12.73 -22.81 -14.95
C GLN A 225 -14.16 -22.36 -14.64
N ILE A 226 -14.54 -21.12 -14.96
CA ILE A 226 -15.91 -20.63 -14.76
C ILE A 226 -16.92 -21.46 -15.57
N ALA A 227 -16.55 -21.84 -16.80
CA ALA A 227 -17.41 -22.69 -17.64
C ALA A 227 -17.58 -24.10 -17.07
N LEU A 228 -16.50 -24.71 -16.56
CA LEU A 228 -16.53 -26.04 -15.94
C LEU A 228 -17.34 -26.06 -14.64
N LEU A 229 -17.18 -25.04 -13.79
CA LEU A 229 -17.86 -24.95 -12.50
C LEU A 229 -19.33 -24.53 -12.63
N GLY A 230 -19.69 -23.80 -13.69
CA GLY A 230 -21.02 -23.20 -13.86
C GLY A 230 -22.16 -24.17 -14.10
N ASN A 231 -21.88 -25.44 -14.42
CA ASN A 231 -22.94 -26.43 -14.67
C ASN A 231 -23.63 -26.90 -13.38
N ASN A 232 -22.94 -26.84 -12.24
CA ASN A 232 -23.44 -27.36 -10.96
C ASN A 232 -23.49 -26.31 -9.86
N ASN A 233 -23.15 -25.05 -10.16
CA ASN A 233 -23.00 -24.00 -9.15
C ASN A 233 -23.61 -22.67 -9.61
N LYS A 234 -24.02 -21.86 -8.65
CA LYS A 234 -24.51 -20.51 -8.89
C LYS A 234 -23.40 -19.50 -8.65
N PHE A 235 -23.12 -18.64 -9.61
CA PHE A 235 -22.14 -17.57 -9.44
C PHE A 235 -22.77 -16.27 -9.00
N ILE A 236 -22.09 -15.55 -8.10
CA ILE A 236 -22.50 -14.22 -7.65
C ILE A 236 -21.32 -13.25 -7.57
N LEU A 237 -21.63 -11.96 -7.78
CA LEU A 237 -20.72 -10.82 -7.56
C LEU A 237 -21.26 -9.94 -6.46
N THR A 238 -20.41 -9.62 -5.51
CA THR A 238 -20.72 -8.72 -4.42
C THR A 238 -20.46 -7.25 -4.82
N PRO A 239 -21.04 -6.27 -4.11
CA PRO A 239 -20.87 -4.85 -4.42
C PRO A 239 -19.41 -4.40 -4.49
N THR A 240 -18.54 -4.92 -3.61
CA THR A 240 -17.11 -4.60 -3.62
C THR A 240 -16.45 -5.03 -4.93
N VAL A 241 -16.71 -6.26 -5.39
CA VAL A 241 -16.19 -6.77 -6.66
C VAL A 241 -16.69 -5.94 -7.83
N VAL A 242 -17.98 -5.57 -7.84
CA VAL A 242 -18.53 -4.70 -8.90
C VAL A 242 -17.81 -3.35 -8.95
N LYS A 243 -17.58 -2.73 -7.79
CA LYS A 243 -16.89 -1.43 -7.70
C LYS A 243 -15.43 -1.51 -8.15
N GLU A 244 -14.72 -2.57 -7.78
CA GLU A 244 -13.35 -2.81 -8.20
C GLU A 244 -13.27 -3.07 -9.70
N LEU A 245 -14.16 -3.90 -10.24
CA LEU A 245 -14.23 -4.15 -11.68
C LEU A 245 -14.50 -2.87 -12.47
N GLN A 246 -15.41 -2.01 -11.99
CA GLN A 246 -15.68 -0.72 -12.64
C GLN A 246 -14.43 0.16 -12.64
N SER A 247 -13.73 0.25 -11.51
CA SER A 247 -12.50 1.05 -11.40
C SER A 247 -11.40 0.52 -12.31
N ASN A 248 -11.22 -0.80 -12.37
CA ASN A 248 -10.27 -1.46 -13.25
C ASN A 248 -10.63 -1.28 -14.73
N LEU A 249 -11.92 -1.31 -15.07
CA LEU A 249 -12.40 -1.08 -16.44
C LEU A 249 -12.04 0.34 -16.91
N GLU A 250 -12.24 1.37 -16.08
CA GLU A 250 -11.88 2.74 -16.45
C GLU A 250 -10.39 2.89 -16.75
N VAL A 251 -9.52 2.36 -15.88
CA VAL A 251 -8.07 2.36 -16.08
C VAL A 251 -7.70 1.58 -17.35
N THR A 252 -8.35 0.45 -17.59
CA THR A 252 -8.09 -0.39 -18.76
C THR A 252 -8.49 0.30 -20.07
N LYS A 253 -9.64 1.00 -20.09
CA LYS A 253 -10.07 1.81 -21.24
C LYS A 253 -9.05 2.92 -21.55
N GLU A 254 -8.53 3.60 -20.53
CA GLU A 254 -7.48 4.60 -20.74
C GLU A 254 -6.22 3.99 -21.38
N GLN A 255 -5.79 2.82 -20.91
CA GLN A 255 -4.64 2.10 -21.50
C GLN A 255 -4.89 1.72 -22.97
N ILE A 256 -6.09 1.22 -23.31
CA ILE A 256 -6.49 0.93 -24.70
C ILE A 256 -6.37 2.18 -25.56
N TRP A 257 -6.92 3.30 -25.08
CA TRP A 257 -6.88 4.55 -25.83
C TRP A 257 -5.44 4.99 -26.11
N GLN A 258 -4.55 4.89 -25.14
CA GLN A 258 -3.14 5.22 -25.33
C GLN A 258 -2.43 4.27 -26.30
N THR A 259 -2.75 2.97 -26.26
CA THR A 259 -2.19 1.98 -27.19
C THR A 259 -2.70 2.20 -28.61
N CYS A 260 -4.02 2.37 -28.81
CA CYS A 260 -4.62 2.57 -30.13
C CYS A 260 -4.20 3.91 -30.77
N LYS A 261 -3.87 4.94 -29.96
CA LYS A 261 -3.24 6.16 -30.48
C LYS A 261 -1.87 5.89 -31.13
N ARG A 262 -1.13 4.90 -30.63
CA ARG A 262 0.19 4.50 -31.12
C ARG A 262 0.10 3.49 -32.26
N ASP A 263 -0.89 2.60 -32.22
CA ASP A 263 -1.12 1.57 -33.22
C ASP A 263 -2.50 1.73 -33.88
N ARG A 264 -2.50 2.32 -35.08
CA ARG A 264 -3.71 2.64 -35.85
C ARG A 264 -4.48 1.42 -36.34
N ARG A 265 -3.95 0.20 -36.19
CA ARG A 265 -4.64 -1.04 -36.56
C ARG A 265 -5.86 -1.29 -35.68
N PHE A 266 -5.88 -0.75 -34.47
CA PHE A 266 -6.93 -1.01 -33.49
C PHE A 266 -7.88 0.17 -33.35
N ASN A 267 -9.18 -0.11 -33.34
CA ASN A 267 -10.22 0.85 -33.08
C ASN A 267 -10.52 0.92 -31.57
N GLY A 268 -9.85 1.85 -30.87
CA GLY A 268 -10.01 2.00 -29.42
C GLY A 268 -11.45 2.23 -28.96
N LYS A 269 -12.26 2.93 -29.76
CA LYS A 269 -13.68 3.17 -29.46
C LYS A 269 -14.47 1.87 -29.43
N GLU A 270 -14.35 1.07 -30.47
CA GLU A 270 -15.07 -0.21 -30.61
C GLU A 270 -14.65 -1.23 -29.55
N ILE A 271 -13.35 -1.28 -29.21
CA ILE A 271 -12.82 -2.12 -28.13
C ILE A 271 -13.44 -1.71 -26.78
N CYS A 272 -13.47 -0.41 -26.47
CA CYS A 272 -14.05 0.10 -25.23
C CYS A 272 -15.56 -0.15 -25.14
N GLU A 273 -16.32 0.09 -26.22
CA GLU A 273 -17.75 -0.19 -26.29
C GLU A 273 -18.06 -1.69 -26.11
N THR A 274 -17.21 -2.55 -26.67
CA THR A 274 -17.32 -4.01 -26.50
C THR A 274 -17.09 -4.41 -25.05
N LEU A 275 -16.09 -3.82 -24.38
CA LEU A 275 -15.81 -4.06 -22.98
C LEU A 275 -16.94 -3.58 -22.07
N GLU A 276 -17.50 -2.41 -22.32
CA GLU A 276 -18.64 -1.86 -21.57
C GLU A 276 -19.87 -2.77 -21.70
N LYS A 277 -20.22 -3.20 -22.92
CA LYS A 277 -21.32 -4.15 -23.13
C LYS A 277 -21.09 -5.47 -22.39
N ARG A 278 -19.85 -6.00 -22.40
CA ARG A 278 -19.51 -7.23 -21.66
C ARG A 278 -19.61 -7.03 -20.15
N PHE A 279 -19.13 -5.90 -19.65
CA PHE A 279 -19.25 -5.52 -18.25
C PHE A 279 -20.73 -5.51 -17.84
N ASP A 280 -21.58 -4.78 -18.55
CA ASP A 280 -23.01 -4.69 -18.26
C ASP A 280 -23.70 -6.07 -18.27
N ASN A 281 -23.34 -6.93 -19.24
CA ASN A 281 -23.84 -8.30 -19.31
C ASN A 281 -23.39 -9.17 -18.11
N ILE A 282 -22.14 -9.02 -17.66
CA ILE A 282 -21.62 -9.73 -16.48
C ILE A 282 -22.32 -9.24 -15.22
N ILE A 283 -22.43 -7.91 -15.03
CA ILE A 283 -23.08 -7.32 -13.87
C ILE A 283 -24.55 -7.73 -13.81
N SER A 284 -25.30 -7.60 -14.90
CA SER A 284 -26.72 -7.98 -14.94
C SER A 284 -26.95 -9.47 -14.65
N LYS A 285 -26.02 -10.35 -15.05
CA LYS A 285 -26.12 -11.80 -14.85
C LYS A 285 -25.74 -12.25 -13.44
N TYR A 286 -24.66 -11.69 -12.88
CA TYR A 286 -24.03 -12.24 -11.68
C TYR A 286 -24.11 -11.34 -10.45
N LYS A 287 -24.41 -10.04 -10.58
CA LYS A 287 -24.54 -9.16 -9.42
C LYS A 287 -25.63 -9.69 -8.48
N THR A 288 -25.27 -9.85 -7.21
CA THR A 288 -26.23 -10.23 -6.19
C THR A 288 -27.25 -9.11 -5.97
N LYS A 289 -28.50 -9.49 -5.70
CA LYS A 289 -29.56 -8.56 -5.27
C LYS A 289 -29.58 -8.38 -3.76
N HIS A 290 -28.70 -9.09 -3.04
CA HIS A 290 -28.58 -9.02 -1.59
C HIS A 290 -28.24 -7.60 -1.13
N GLU A 291 -28.89 -7.15 -0.06
CA GLU A 291 -28.59 -5.87 0.59
C GLU A 291 -27.68 -6.12 1.80
N PHE A 292 -26.48 -5.56 1.74
CA PHE A 292 -25.47 -5.75 2.76
C PHE A 292 -25.60 -4.70 3.86
N THR A 293 -25.87 -5.16 5.08
CA THR A 293 -26.13 -4.33 6.27
C THR A 293 -25.13 -4.59 7.40
N LYS A 294 -24.50 -5.76 7.42
CA LYS A 294 -23.56 -6.18 8.49
C LYS A 294 -22.09 -6.15 8.09
N THR A 295 -21.78 -5.76 6.85
CA THR A 295 -20.41 -5.81 6.30
C THR A 295 -19.37 -5.16 7.20
N GLN A 296 -19.68 -3.99 7.80
CA GLN A 296 -18.72 -3.31 8.68
C GLN A 296 -18.42 -4.07 9.98
N GLU A 297 -19.40 -4.82 10.50
CA GLU A 297 -19.20 -5.69 11.68
C GLU A 297 -18.25 -6.84 11.34
N TYR A 298 -18.44 -7.50 10.19
CA TYR A 298 -17.56 -8.58 9.76
C TYR A 298 -16.15 -8.09 9.42
N ILE A 299 -16.00 -6.88 8.86
CA ILE A 299 -14.67 -6.31 8.57
C ILE A 299 -13.80 -6.31 9.82
N GLU A 300 -14.32 -5.86 10.97
CA GLU A 300 -13.52 -5.83 12.21
C GLU A 300 -13.21 -7.24 12.72
N LYS A 301 -14.18 -8.17 12.69
CA LYS A 301 -13.95 -9.59 13.03
C LYS A 301 -12.87 -10.24 12.15
N ILE A 302 -12.88 -9.93 10.85
CA ILE A 302 -11.91 -10.46 9.88
C ILE A 302 -10.51 -9.86 10.14
N LYS A 303 -10.41 -8.57 10.45
CA LYS A 303 -9.13 -7.96 10.84
C LYS A 303 -8.57 -8.60 12.10
N GLU A 304 -9.41 -8.84 13.10
CA GLU A 304 -9.02 -9.55 14.32
C GLU A 304 -8.54 -10.97 14.01
N PHE A 305 -9.24 -11.71 13.15
CA PHE A 305 -8.81 -13.01 12.66
C PHE A 305 -7.42 -12.97 12.04
N TYR A 306 -7.18 -12.10 11.05
CA TYR A 306 -5.88 -12.00 10.38
C TYR A 306 -4.77 -11.52 11.31
N SER A 307 -5.07 -10.68 12.30
CA SER A 307 -4.08 -10.18 13.27
C SER A 307 -3.42 -11.29 14.10
N LYS A 308 -4.06 -12.47 14.17
CA LYS A 308 -3.50 -13.68 14.81
C LYS A 308 -2.35 -14.30 14.01
N PHE A 309 -2.13 -13.92 12.74
CA PHE A 309 -1.17 -14.56 11.82
C PHE A 309 -0.12 -13.59 11.24
N PRO A 310 0.63 -12.87 12.09
CA PRO A 310 1.54 -11.82 11.63
C PRO A 310 2.71 -12.33 10.78
N ILE A 311 3.18 -13.55 11.02
CA ILE A 311 4.29 -14.17 10.28
C ILE A 311 3.85 -14.49 8.85
N GLU A 312 2.67 -15.10 8.71
CA GLU A 312 2.08 -15.50 7.45
C GLU A 312 1.75 -14.26 6.59
N LEU A 313 1.18 -13.23 7.21
CA LEU A 313 0.90 -11.95 6.54
C LEU A 313 2.19 -11.24 6.08
N TYR A 314 3.27 -11.31 6.86
CA TYR A 314 4.58 -10.80 6.46
C TYR A 314 5.09 -11.52 5.21
N GLN A 315 5.04 -12.86 5.19
CA GLN A 315 5.47 -13.65 4.03
C GLN A 315 4.62 -13.36 2.79
N ILE A 316 3.29 -13.30 2.91
CA ILE A 316 2.39 -12.93 1.80
C ILE A 316 2.71 -11.54 1.28
N THR A 317 3.01 -10.60 2.19
CA THR A 317 3.39 -9.25 1.80
C THR A 317 4.70 -9.28 1.00
N LEU A 318 5.74 -9.98 1.47
CA LEU A 318 6.99 -10.12 0.72
C LEU A 318 6.78 -10.73 -0.67
N ASP A 319 6.02 -11.82 -0.76
CA ASP A 319 5.63 -12.47 -2.02
C ASP A 319 4.96 -11.48 -3.00
N LYS A 320 4.01 -10.66 -2.50
CA LYS A 320 3.31 -9.65 -3.32
C LYS A 320 4.23 -8.50 -3.76
N LEU A 321 5.32 -8.26 -3.05
CA LEU A 321 6.31 -7.24 -3.37
C LEU A 321 7.43 -7.77 -4.28
N GLU A 322 7.56 -9.08 -4.44
CA GLU A 322 8.59 -9.72 -5.26
C GLU A 322 8.50 -9.29 -6.73
N HIS A 323 9.64 -9.21 -7.42
CA HIS A 323 9.78 -8.83 -8.84
C HIS A 323 9.18 -7.48 -9.28
N ASN A 324 8.60 -6.71 -8.35
CA ASN A 324 8.02 -5.40 -8.63
C ASN A 324 9.06 -4.28 -8.58
N LYS A 325 8.83 -3.21 -9.36
CA LYS A 325 9.60 -1.97 -9.24
C LYS A 325 9.36 -1.32 -7.87
N ILE A 326 10.35 -0.60 -7.34
CA ILE A 326 10.26 0.03 -6.00
C ILE A 326 8.98 0.88 -5.83
N SER A 327 8.61 1.70 -6.81
CA SER A 327 7.39 2.51 -6.77
C SER A 327 6.12 1.67 -6.63
N HIS A 328 6.08 0.50 -7.27
CA HIS A 328 4.97 -0.44 -7.16
C HIS A 328 4.98 -1.16 -5.80
N LYS A 329 6.17 -1.55 -5.31
CA LYS A 329 6.33 -2.14 -3.97
C LYS A 329 5.79 -1.22 -2.88
N LEU A 330 6.18 0.05 -2.91
CA LEU A 330 5.74 1.07 -1.95
C LEU A 330 4.22 1.31 -2.03
N LYS A 331 3.66 1.35 -3.25
CA LYS A 331 2.20 1.44 -3.46
C LYS A 331 1.49 0.22 -2.87
N LYS A 332 1.99 -0.99 -3.12
CA LYS A 332 1.39 -2.24 -2.63
C LYS A 332 1.46 -2.35 -1.11
N LEU A 333 2.60 -2.03 -0.51
CA LEU A 333 2.73 -1.97 0.94
C LEU A 333 1.72 -0.98 1.55
N ALA A 334 1.53 0.19 0.92
CA ALA A 334 0.56 1.18 1.38
C ALA A 334 -0.91 0.75 1.31
N GLN A 335 -1.23 -0.28 0.51
CA GLN A 335 -2.59 -0.86 0.46
C GLN A 335 -2.82 -1.89 1.58
N ARG A 336 -1.75 -2.31 2.28
CA ARG A 336 -1.74 -3.37 3.30
C ARG A 336 -1.45 -2.79 4.68
N GLU A 337 -2.42 -2.07 5.23
CA GLU A 337 -2.28 -1.43 6.54
C GLU A 337 -1.96 -2.48 7.62
N SER A 338 -0.83 -2.31 8.33
CA SER A 338 -0.38 -3.26 9.36
C SER A 338 -0.24 -4.72 8.87
N LEU A 339 0.17 -4.91 7.60
CA LEU A 339 0.29 -6.21 6.91
C LEU A 339 -1.02 -6.93 6.58
N LEU A 340 -2.16 -6.37 6.99
CA LEU A 340 -3.46 -6.96 6.71
C LEU A 340 -3.70 -7.05 5.18
N PRO A 341 -4.58 -7.97 4.75
CA PRO A 341 -5.03 -8.03 3.36
C PRO A 341 -5.55 -6.68 2.85
N GLU A 342 -5.59 -6.52 1.53
CA GLU A 342 -6.14 -5.31 0.94
C GLU A 342 -7.63 -5.17 1.35
N LEU A 343 -8.12 -3.94 1.55
CA LEU A 343 -9.49 -3.72 2.05
C LEU A 343 -10.55 -4.38 1.17
N GLY A 344 -10.29 -4.47 -0.13
CA GLY A 344 -11.13 -5.20 -1.10
C GLY A 344 -11.32 -6.66 -0.72
N ASP A 345 -10.22 -7.38 -0.43
CA ASP A 345 -10.26 -8.80 -0.04
C ASP A 345 -10.99 -9.00 1.31
N ILE A 346 -10.75 -8.10 2.27
CA ILE A 346 -11.44 -8.13 3.58
C ILE A 346 -12.93 -7.91 3.40
N THR A 347 -13.32 -6.98 2.53
CA THR A 347 -14.73 -6.64 2.31
C THR A 347 -15.42 -7.73 1.49
N LEU A 348 -14.73 -8.35 0.52
CA LEU A 348 -15.21 -9.53 -0.21
C LEU A 348 -15.51 -10.69 0.75
N LEU A 349 -14.59 -10.98 1.68
CA LEU A 349 -14.82 -12.01 2.70
C LEU A 349 -15.99 -11.62 3.61
N ALA A 350 -16.07 -10.36 4.07
CA ALA A 350 -17.16 -9.86 4.91
C ALA A 350 -18.54 -10.01 4.25
N GLU A 351 -18.65 -9.60 2.99
CA GLU A 351 -19.86 -9.77 2.18
C GLU A 351 -20.19 -11.26 2.01
N SER A 352 -19.18 -12.12 1.83
CA SER A 352 -19.38 -13.57 1.74
C SER A 352 -19.87 -14.18 3.06
N LEU A 353 -19.42 -13.69 4.22
CA LEU A 353 -19.91 -14.13 5.52
C LEU A 353 -21.38 -13.78 5.71
N GLU A 354 -21.75 -12.54 5.36
CA GLU A 354 -23.13 -12.07 5.43
C GLU A 354 -24.06 -12.91 4.55
N LEU A 355 -23.62 -13.23 3.33
CA LEU A 355 -24.36 -14.13 2.44
C LEU A 355 -24.47 -15.56 2.98
N ASN A 356 -23.47 -16.04 3.72
CA ASN A 356 -23.45 -17.40 4.26
C ASN A 356 -24.47 -17.59 5.38
N GLU A 357 -24.83 -16.52 6.11
CA GLU A 357 -25.92 -16.56 7.10
C GLU A 357 -27.29 -16.76 6.45
N GLU A 358 -27.48 -16.31 5.20
CA GLU A 358 -28.81 -16.31 4.56
C GLU A 358 -29.01 -17.40 3.51
N LEU A 359 -28.00 -17.62 2.66
CA LEU A 359 -28.10 -18.53 1.52
C LEU A 359 -27.60 -19.94 1.85
N GLU A 360 -26.81 -20.07 2.93
CA GLU A 360 -25.97 -21.23 3.25
C GLU A 360 -25.03 -21.63 2.08
N ASN A 361 -24.03 -22.46 2.35
CA ASN A 361 -23.19 -23.07 1.31
C ASN A 361 -22.45 -22.06 0.39
N ILE A 362 -21.97 -20.95 0.95
CA ILE A 362 -21.14 -19.98 0.23
C ILE A 362 -19.71 -20.48 0.09
N CYS A 363 -19.14 -20.33 -1.10
CA CYS A 363 -17.72 -20.53 -1.35
C CYS A 363 -17.14 -19.33 -2.11
N ILE A 364 -15.85 -19.05 -1.95
CA ILE A 364 -15.13 -17.99 -2.67
C ILE A 364 -14.16 -18.65 -3.65
N LEU A 365 -14.24 -18.24 -4.93
CA LEU A 365 -13.22 -18.55 -5.93
C LEU A 365 -12.25 -17.38 -6.02
N SER A 366 -11.03 -17.56 -5.51
CA SER A 366 -9.98 -16.54 -5.51
C SER A 366 -8.59 -17.15 -5.66
N ASN A 367 -7.75 -16.48 -6.44
CA ASN A 367 -6.32 -16.78 -6.55
C ASN A 367 -5.47 -15.89 -5.65
N ASP A 368 -6.08 -14.95 -4.92
CA ASP A 368 -5.34 -14.08 -4.03
C ASP A 368 -4.79 -14.89 -2.86
N LYS A 369 -3.49 -14.75 -2.62
CA LYS A 369 -2.78 -15.41 -1.52
C LYS A 369 -3.34 -15.00 -0.15
N ASP A 370 -3.95 -13.82 -0.03
CA ASP A 370 -4.59 -13.35 1.21
C ASP A 370 -5.81 -14.19 1.61
N LEU A 371 -6.52 -14.76 0.64
CA LEU A 371 -7.66 -15.62 0.89
C LEU A 371 -7.24 -17.09 0.83
N PHE A 372 -6.59 -17.49 -0.26
CA PHE A 372 -6.30 -18.91 -0.51
C PHE A 372 -5.32 -19.53 0.49
N ARG A 373 -4.30 -18.80 0.97
CA ARG A 373 -3.40 -19.37 2.00
C ARG A 373 -4.09 -19.59 3.35
N PHE A 374 -5.18 -18.86 3.61
CA PHE A 374 -5.95 -18.94 4.85
C PHE A 374 -7.21 -19.79 4.71
N ASN A 375 -7.42 -20.46 3.58
CA ASN A 375 -8.67 -21.15 3.26
C ASN A 375 -9.16 -22.12 4.35
N SER A 376 -8.28 -22.93 4.94
CA SER A 376 -8.64 -23.85 6.03
C SER A 376 -9.05 -23.12 7.30
N LYS A 377 -8.36 -22.03 7.65
CA LYS A 377 -8.65 -21.20 8.82
C LYS A 377 -9.89 -20.33 8.63
N ILE A 378 -10.14 -19.85 7.42
CA ILE A 378 -11.38 -19.14 7.06
C ILE A 378 -12.57 -20.10 7.18
N LYS A 379 -12.44 -21.34 6.70
CA LYS A 379 -13.47 -22.37 6.86
C LYS A 379 -13.73 -22.70 8.32
N GLU A 380 -12.67 -22.89 9.11
CA GLU A 380 -12.76 -23.21 10.54
C GLU A 380 -13.45 -22.08 11.34
N GLU A 381 -13.05 -20.83 11.12
CA GLU A 381 -13.56 -19.68 11.89
C GLU A 381 -14.94 -19.22 11.41
N PHE A 382 -15.18 -19.25 10.10
CA PHE A 382 -16.34 -18.58 9.49
C PHE A 382 -17.27 -19.49 8.67
N GLY A 383 -16.92 -20.76 8.48
CA GLY A 383 -17.74 -21.71 7.72
C GLY A 383 -17.83 -21.40 6.22
N VAL A 384 -16.89 -20.61 5.68
CA VAL A 384 -16.82 -20.28 4.24
C VAL A 384 -15.63 -20.99 3.60
N ASP A 385 -15.89 -21.74 2.53
CA ASP A 385 -14.86 -22.42 1.75
C ASP A 385 -14.17 -21.43 0.78
N VAL A 386 -12.85 -21.47 0.70
CA VAL A 386 -12.06 -20.71 -0.30
C VAL A 386 -11.27 -21.68 -1.16
N PHE A 387 -11.37 -21.55 -2.48
CA PHE A 387 -10.66 -22.41 -3.43
C PHE A 387 -10.14 -21.62 -4.64
N LYS A 388 -9.24 -22.27 -5.38
CA LYS A 388 -8.49 -21.74 -6.51
C LYS A 388 -8.98 -22.33 -7.84
#